data_AF-A0A244EY90-F1
#
_entry.id   AF-A0A244EY90-F1
#
_cell.length_a   1.000
_cell.length_b   1.000
_cell.length_c   1.000
_cell.angle_alpha   90.00
_cell.angle_beta   90.00
_cell.angle_gamma   90.00
#
_symmetry.space_group_name_H-M   'P 1'
#
loop_
_entity.id
_entity.type
_entity.pdbx_description
1 polymer ?
#
loop_
_entity_poly.entity_id
_entity_poly.type
_entity_poly.pdbx_seq_one_letter_code
_entity_poly.pdbx_strand_id
1 'polypeptide(L)'
;MTRDTTSALTGFIRKLRRLLRRTADTPVARAPDQQPDAPAVEPTPSAQPVDVQPARRIKKPRARDVPKPAPAPSAPACPHCKKTMVIKVARTGKNAGEFWGCAAYPACRGIRPIFR
;
A
#
# COMPACT_ATOMS: atom_id res chain seq x y z
N MET A 1 56.43 -11.29 -29.64
CA MET A 1 55.78 -12.02 -28.53
C MET A 1 54.76 -11.09 -27.85
N THR A 2 53.59 -10.86 -28.43
CA THR A 2 52.52 -10.02 -27.86
C THR A 2 51.47 -10.92 -27.22
N ARG A 3 51.58 -11.16 -25.92
CA ARG A 3 50.74 -12.10 -25.17
C ARG A 3 49.36 -11.49 -24.85
N ASP A 4 48.34 -12.06 -25.47
CA ASP A 4 47.04 -12.49 -24.90
C ASP A 4 46.28 -11.60 -23.89
N THR A 5 46.35 -10.27 -23.98
CA THR A 5 45.57 -9.37 -23.11
C THR A 5 44.06 -9.43 -23.38
N THR A 6 43.65 -9.74 -24.61
CA THR A 6 42.23 -9.90 -25.02
C THR A 6 41.56 -11.12 -24.38
N SER A 7 42.31 -12.19 -24.13
CA SER A 7 41.75 -13.43 -23.54
C SER A 7 41.47 -13.27 -22.04
N ALA A 8 42.39 -12.58 -21.33
CA ALA A 8 42.24 -12.29 -19.90
C ALA A 8 41.03 -11.37 -19.62
N LEU A 9 40.84 -10.32 -20.43
CA LEU A 9 39.71 -9.40 -20.30
C LEU A 9 38.36 -10.11 -20.57
N THR A 10 38.31 -10.94 -21.61
CA THR A 10 37.10 -11.71 -21.96
C THR A 10 36.72 -12.71 -20.85
N GLY A 11 37.73 -13.35 -20.26
CA GLY A 11 37.55 -14.24 -19.10
C GLY A 11 36.99 -13.51 -17.88
N PHE A 12 37.51 -12.31 -17.59
CA PHE A 12 37.05 -11.47 -16.49
C PHE A 12 35.60 -11.01 -16.69
N ILE A 13 35.25 -10.53 -17.90
CA ILE A 13 33.88 -10.13 -18.24
C ILE A 13 32.91 -11.31 -18.10
N ARG A 14 33.30 -12.52 -18.55
CA ARG A 14 32.48 -13.73 -18.41
C ARG A 14 32.27 -14.12 -16.95
N LYS A 15 33.30 -13.99 -16.10
CA LYS A 15 33.23 -14.28 -14.66
C LYS A 15 32.34 -13.25 -13.94
N LEU A 16 32.50 -11.96 -14.26
CA LEU A 16 31.69 -10.86 -13.75
C LEU A 16 30.19 -11.06 -14.10
N ARG A 17 29.88 -11.39 -15.35
CA ARG A 17 28.51 -11.70 -15.80
C ARG A 17 27.90 -12.95 -15.14
N ARG A 18 28.73 -13.92 -14.71
CA ARG A 18 28.27 -15.14 -14.03
C ARG A 18 28.01 -14.87 -12.53
N LEU A 19 28.81 -13.99 -11.93
CA LEU A 19 28.59 -13.47 -10.57
C LEU A 19 27.30 -12.63 -10.49
N LEU A 20 27.08 -11.72 -11.45
CA LEU A 20 25.88 -10.87 -11.46
C LEU A 20 24.56 -11.64 -11.72
N ARG A 21 24.61 -12.79 -12.41
CA ARG A 21 23.41 -13.63 -12.62
C ARG A 21 23.00 -14.43 -11.38
N ARG A 22 23.93 -14.74 -10.47
CA ARG A 22 23.63 -15.51 -9.25
C ARG A 22 22.76 -14.75 -8.23
N THR A 23 22.66 -13.43 -8.34
CA THR A 23 21.80 -12.60 -7.48
C THR A 23 20.45 -12.29 -8.10
N ALA A 24 20.17 -12.75 -9.32
CA ALA A 24 18.91 -12.51 -10.01
C ALA A 24 17.89 -13.64 -9.86
N ASP A 25 18.32 -14.85 -9.49
CA ASP A 25 17.43 -15.98 -9.21
C ASP A 25 16.99 -15.99 -7.75
N THR A 26 16.14 -15.03 -7.38
CA THR A 26 15.20 -15.23 -6.27
C THR A 26 13.92 -15.75 -6.90
N PRO A 27 13.47 -16.98 -6.63
CA PRO A 27 12.18 -17.45 -7.10
C PRO A 27 11.11 -16.62 -6.38
N VAL A 28 10.50 -15.69 -7.11
CA VAL A 28 9.28 -15.04 -6.66
C VAL A 28 8.22 -16.15 -6.59
N ALA A 29 7.91 -16.61 -5.38
CA ALA A 29 6.83 -17.54 -5.16
C ALA A 29 5.55 -16.87 -5.67
N ARG A 30 5.04 -17.40 -6.77
CA ARG A 30 3.81 -17.00 -7.43
C ARG A 30 2.68 -17.42 -6.49
N ALA A 31 2.18 -16.50 -5.67
CA ALA A 31 0.95 -16.71 -4.93
C ALA A 31 -0.18 -16.95 -5.94
N PRO A 32 -0.95 -18.05 -5.81
CA PRO A 32 -2.06 -18.34 -6.69
C PRO A 32 -3.22 -17.37 -6.42
N ASP A 33 -3.95 -17.07 -7.48
CA ASP A 33 -5.23 -16.35 -7.50
C ASP A 33 -6.12 -16.66 -6.29
N GLN A 34 -6.49 -15.62 -5.55
CA GLN A 34 -7.73 -15.64 -4.78
C GLN A 34 -8.65 -14.56 -5.33
N GLN A 35 -9.56 -15.04 -6.16
CA GLN A 35 -10.77 -14.34 -6.58
C GLN A 35 -11.55 -13.83 -5.36
N PRO A 36 -12.23 -12.68 -5.48
CA PRO A 36 -13.03 -12.11 -4.41
C PRO A 36 -14.38 -12.84 -4.35
N ASP A 37 -14.50 -13.85 -3.51
CA ASP A 37 -15.79 -14.44 -3.20
C ASP A 37 -16.49 -13.63 -2.11
N ALA A 38 -17.66 -13.12 -2.48
CA ALA A 38 -18.60 -12.44 -1.63
C ALA A 38 -18.93 -13.29 -0.38
N PRO A 39 -19.05 -12.70 0.81
CA PRO A 39 -19.67 -13.42 1.92
C PRO A 39 -21.19 -13.42 1.71
N ALA A 40 -21.66 -14.40 0.95
CA ALA A 40 -22.96 -15.00 1.21
C ALA A 40 -22.85 -15.70 2.57
N VAL A 41 -23.50 -15.07 3.56
CA VAL A 41 -24.38 -15.71 4.55
C VAL A 41 -24.22 -17.23 4.68
N GLU A 42 -23.87 -17.72 5.86
CA GLU A 42 -24.60 -18.79 6.57
C GLU A 42 -24.16 -18.87 8.06
N PRO A 43 -25.03 -19.37 8.97
CA PRO A 43 -25.04 -18.97 10.37
C PRO A 43 -24.52 -20.03 11.35
N THR A 44 -24.52 -19.62 12.63
CA THR A 44 -24.36 -20.38 13.89
C THR A 44 -22.95 -20.82 14.30
N PRO A 45 -22.58 -20.47 15.54
CA PRO A 45 -22.42 -21.54 16.51
C PRO A 45 -23.19 -21.29 17.80
N SER A 46 -23.78 -22.39 18.26
CA SER A 46 -24.25 -22.59 19.62
C SER A 46 -23.06 -22.49 20.59
N ALA A 47 -23.08 -21.54 21.53
CA ALA A 47 -22.33 -21.62 22.78
C ALA A 47 -22.85 -20.62 23.83
N GLN A 48 -23.71 -21.14 24.71
CA GLN A 48 -23.81 -20.90 26.16
C GLN A 48 -24.38 -19.57 26.71
N PRO A 49 -25.20 -19.64 27.78
CA PRO A 49 -25.90 -18.49 28.35
C PRO A 49 -24.96 -17.69 29.24
N VAL A 50 -24.76 -16.42 28.90
CA VAL A 50 -24.14 -15.45 29.82
C VAL A 50 -25.25 -14.66 30.50
N ASP A 51 -25.20 -14.62 31.83
CA ASP A 51 -26.17 -14.02 32.72
C ASP A 51 -26.59 -12.60 32.30
N VAL A 52 -27.89 -12.43 32.06
CA VAL A 52 -28.49 -11.17 31.63
C VAL A 52 -28.68 -10.27 32.85
N GLN A 53 -27.72 -9.37 33.10
CA GLN A 53 -27.99 -8.18 33.91
C GLN A 53 -29.09 -7.33 33.24
N PRO A 54 -30.08 -6.80 33.99
CA PRO A 54 -31.16 -6.03 33.39
C PRO A 54 -30.59 -4.78 32.72
N ALA A 55 -30.76 -4.74 31.39
CA ALA A 55 -30.29 -3.67 30.52
C ALA A 55 -30.82 -2.32 31.02
N ARG A 56 -29.91 -1.46 31.49
CA ARG A 56 -30.17 -0.01 31.43
C ARG A 56 -30.51 0.30 29.98
N ARG A 57 -31.70 0.84 29.75
CA ARG A 57 -32.25 1.20 28.44
C ARG A 57 -31.33 2.20 27.75
N ILE A 58 -30.33 1.72 27.01
CA ILE A 58 -29.46 2.54 26.18
C ILE A 58 -30.37 3.08 25.07
N LYS A 59 -30.63 4.39 25.13
CA LYS A 59 -31.38 5.09 24.08
C LYS A 59 -30.60 4.89 22.78
N LYS A 60 -31.25 4.26 21.79
CA LYS A 60 -30.79 4.04 20.42
C LYS A 60 -29.89 5.22 19.98
N PRO A 61 -28.59 5.02 19.70
CA PRO A 61 -27.78 6.11 19.18
C PRO A 61 -28.42 6.51 17.85
N ARG A 62 -28.98 7.72 17.80
CA ARG A 62 -29.53 8.28 16.58
C ARG A 62 -28.40 8.23 15.55
N ALA A 63 -28.67 7.61 14.41
CA ALA A 63 -27.79 7.65 13.26
C ALA A 63 -27.44 9.12 13.04
N ARG A 64 -26.18 9.47 13.32
CA ARG A 64 -25.67 10.78 12.97
C ARG A 64 -25.76 10.82 11.45
N ASP A 65 -26.56 11.73 10.91
CA ASP A 65 -26.44 12.18 9.54
C ASP A 65 -24.96 12.42 9.28
N VAL A 66 -24.29 11.48 8.63
CA VAL A 66 -22.93 11.68 8.15
C VAL A 66 -23.09 12.66 7.02
N PRO A 67 -22.66 13.93 7.15
CA PRO A 67 -22.81 14.90 6.09
C PRO A 67 -22.10 14.32 4.87
N LYS A 68 -22.87 14.04 3.81
CA LYS A 68 -22.35 13.63 2.51
C LYS A 68 -21.32 14.69 2.11
N PRO A 69 -20.01 14.36 2.06
CA PRO A 69 -19.01 15.37 1.79
C PRO A 69 -19.35 16.05 0.47
N ALA A 70 -19.40 17.38 0.48
CA ALA A 70 -19.43 18.20 -0.72
C ALA A 70 -18.37 17.68 -1.71
N PRO A 71 -18.55 17.85 -3.03
CA PRO A 71 -17.61 17.32 -4.03
C PRO A 71 -16.23 17.95 -3.83
N ALA A 72 -15.42 17.29 -2.99
CA ALA A 72 -14.02 17.59 -2.84
C ALA A 72 -13.35 17.31 -4.20
N PRO A 73 -12.27 18.03 -4.54
CA PRO A 73 -11.49 17.69 -5.73
C PRO A 73 -11.18 16.21 -5.70
N SER A 74 -11.52 15.51 -6.79
CA SER A 74 -11.35 14.07 -6.92
C SER A 74 -9.91 13.71 -6.56
N ALA A 75 -9.73 12.95 -5.48
CA ALA A 75 -8.41 12.63 -4.96
C ALA A 75 -7.60 11.85 -6.02
N PRO A 76 -6.40 12.31 -6.40
CA PRO A 76 -5.57 11.61 -7.37
C PRO A 76 -5.03 10.31 -6.79
N ALA A 77 -4.62 9.40 -7.68
CA ALA A 77 -3.87 8.21 -7.30
C ALA A 77 -2.40 8.56 -7.00
N CYS A 78 -1.83 7.85 -6.03
CA CYS A 78 -0.42 7.95 -5.64
C CYS A 78 0.50 7.45 -6.77
N PRO A 79 1.57 8.20 -7.14
CA PRO A 79 2.48 7.80 -8.21
C PRO A 79 3.32 6.56 -7.90
N HIS A 80 3.47 6.19 -6.61
CA HIS A 80 4.30 5.05 -6.21
C HIS A 80 3.49 3.76 -6.02
N CYS A 81 2.34 3.85 -5.34
CA CYS A 81 1.57 2.68 -4.93
C CYS A 81 0.13 2.66 -5.47
N LYS A 82 -0.29 3.66 -6.24
CA LYS A 82 -1.61 3.79 -6.87
C LYS A 82 -2.81 3.88 -5.90
N LYS A 83 -2.56 3.83 -4.59
CA LYS A 83 -3.58 4.09 -3.56
C LYS A 83 -4.07 5.53 -3.62
N THR A 84 -5.24 5.78 -3.05
CA THR A 84 -5.85 7.10 -2.92
C THR A 84 -4.95 8.06 -2.13
N MET A 85 -4.96 9.33 -2.52
CA MET A 85 -4.25 10.40 -1.82
C MET A 85 -5.20 11.23 -0.96
N VAL A 86 -4.66 11.90 0.05
CA VAL A 86 -5.38 12.82 0.94
C VAL A 86 -4.63 14.14 1.04
N ILE A 87 -5.34 15.25 1.23
CA ILE A 87 -4.71 16.55 1.45
C ILE A 87 -4.05 16.55 2.83
N LYS A 88 -2.78 16.92 2.88
CA LYS A 88 -2.00 17.14 4.10
C LYS A 88 -1.42 18.55 4.06
N VAL A 89 -1.12 19.10 5.24
CA VAL A 89 -0.53 20.43 5.39
C VAL A 89 0.84 20.28 6.03
N ALA A 90 1.89 20.75 5.36
CA ALA A 90 3.19 20.91 6.00
C ALA A 90 3.39 22.37 6.41
N ARG A 91 3.94 22.57 7.61
CA ARG A 91 4.20 23.91 8.15
C ARG A 91 5.51 24.53 7.63
N THR A 92 6.46 23.71 7.17
CA THR A 92 7.80 24.17 6.79
C THR A 92 8.42 23.28 5.71
N GLY A 93 9.50 23.76 5.09
CA GLY A 93 10.30 23.05 4.11
C GLY A 93 9.75 23.11 2.68
N LYS A 94 10.30 22.25 1.80
CA LYS A 94 9.99 22.24 0.36
C LYS A 94 8.52 21.95 0.01
N ASN A 95 7.79 21.28 0.91
CA ASN A 95 6.38 20.92 0.72
C ASN A 95 5.45 21.77 1.60
N ALA A 96 5.91 22.94 2.07
CA ALA A 96 5.09 23.82 2.89
C ALA A 96 3.77 24.18 2.19
N GLY A 97 2.68 24.21 2.95
CA GLY A 97 1.33 24.38 2.43
C GLY A 97 0.58 23.05 2.24
N GLU A 98 -0.53 23.10 1.50
CA GLU A 98 -1.37 21.95 1.17
C GLU A 98 -0.74 21.11 0.05
N PHE A 99 -0.69 19.80 0.24
CA PHE A 99 -0.24 18.87 -0.79
C PHE A 99 -1.01 17.55 -0.70
N TRP A 100 -1.04 16.81 -1.81
CA TRP A 100 -1.55 15.44 -1.80
C TRP A 100 -0.50 14.51 -1.21
N GLY A 101 -0.82 13.84 -0.10
CA GLY A 101 -0.02 12.78 0.49
C GLY A 101 -0.69 11.42 0.35
N CYS A 102 0.11 10.36 0.18
CA CYS A 102 -0.42 8.99 0.13
C CYS A 102 -1.14 8.61 1.44
N ALA A 103 -2.32 7.99 1.32
CA ALA A 103 -3.09 7.50 2.47
C ALA A 103 -2.33 6.42 3.27
N ALA A 104 -1.45 5.65 2.61
CA ALA A 104 -0.65 4.59 3.24
C ALA A 104 0.68 5.07 3.87
N TYR A 105 0.83 6.37 4.17
CA TYR A 105 1.99 6.84 4.95
C TYR A 105 1.97 6.23 6.37
N PRO A 106 3.11 5.80 6.96
CA PRO A 106 4.50 5.99 6.53
C PRO A 106 5.04 4.95 5.53
N ALA A 107 4.29 3.87 5.28
CA ALA A 107 4.72 2.79 4.39
C ALA A 107 4.90 3.24 2.92
N CYS A 108 4.19 4.29 2.49
CA CYS A 108 4.40 4.95 1.21
C CYS A 108 4.50 6.48 1.38
N ARG A 109 5.61 7.07 0.92
CA ARG A 109 5.91 8.51 1.04
C ARG A 109 5.59 9.30 -0.24
N GLY A 110 4.70 8.77 -1.08
CA GLY A 110 4.29 9.45 -2.31
C GLY A 110 3.59 10.78 -2.04
N ILE A 111 4.00 11.81 -2.78
CA ILE A 111 3.44 13.17 -2.71
C ILE A 111 3.13 13.71 -4.11
N ARG A 112 2.14 14.60 -4.21
CA ARG A 112 1.88 15.41 -5.41
C ARG A 112 1.57 16.85 -5.00
N PRO A 113 2.06 17.85 -5.75
CA PRO A 113 1.69 19.24 -5.51
C PRO A 113 0.20 19.48 -5.80
N ILE A 114 -0.38 20.46 -5.12
CA ILE A 114 -1.70 21.02 -5.46
C ILE A 114 -1.43 22.34 -6.17
N PHE A 115 -1.73 22.40 -7.47
CA PHE A 115 -1.70 23.64 -8.23
C PHE A 115 -3.10 24.29 -8.10
N ARG A 116 -3.16 25.49 -7.52
CA ARG A 116 -4.35 26.34 -7.48
C ARG A 116 -4.06 27.63 -8.25
#